data_AF-A0A816MLF8-F1
#
_entry.id   AF-A0A816MLF8-F1
#
_cell.length_a   1.000
_cell.length_b   1.000
_cell.length_c   1.000
_cell.angle_alpha   90.00
_cell.angle_beta   90.00
_cell.angle_gamma   90.00
#
_symmetry.space_group_name_H-M   'P 1'
#
loop_
_entity.id
_entity.type
_entity.pdbx_description
1 polymer ?
#
loop_
_entity_poly.entity_id
_entity_poly.type
_entity_poly.pdbx_seq_one_letter_code
_entity_poly.pdbx_strand_id
1 'polypeptide(L)'
;MLDFRVDSAKPREKSLSTKKTVHSFKIDNDALIAKLVDAFKYRAGLLNEFGHNSFRFIHRTFQEYLAGKSIVYSYGTERCENEIYQNINNKIGIPNWRVPLCMTFEILSKSAQRSTLFKNIIAKLLHDEQVSSNRESSTLIVPFVIIDS
;
A
#
# COMPACT_ATOMS: atom_id res chain seq x y z
N MET A 1 -48.39 22.33 12.75
CA MET A 1 -48.82 23.44 11.88
C MET A 1 -48.22 24.71 12.45
N LEU A 2 -47.12 25.17 11.84
CA LEU A 2 -46.55 26.51 11.99
C LEU A 2 -45.60 26.69 10.80
N ASP A 3 -45.92 27.70 10.00
CA ASP A 3 -45.56 27.82 8.58
C ASP A 3 -44.12 28.25 8.31
N PHE A 4 -43.62 27.77 7.18
CA PHE A 4 -42.43 28.26 6.49
C PHE A 4 -42.65 29.69 5.99
N ARG A 5 -41.61 30.53 6.09
CA ARG A 5 -41.48 31.70 5.21
C ARG A 5 -40.08 31.71 4.60
N VAL A 6 -40.06 31.52 3.28
CA VAL A 6 -38.89 31.64 2.40
C VAL A 6 -38.83 33.10 1.97
N ASP A 7 -37.75 33.81 2.30
CA ASP A 7 -37.41 35.07 1.64
C ASP A 7 -36.11 34.87 0.83
N SER A 8 -36.27 35.02 -0.48
CA SER A 8 -35.22 34.92 -1.49
C SER A 8 -34.56 36.28 -1.75
N ALA A 9 -33.28 36.23 -2.15
CA ALA A 9 -32.50 37.22 -2.95
C ALA A 9 -31.49 38.16 -2.25
N LYS A 10 -30.18 37.86 -2.43
CA LYS A 10 -29.24 38.50 -3.40
C LYS A 10 -27.79 38.50 -2.85
N PRO A 11 -26.75 38.21 -3.68
CA PRO A 11 -25.43 37.79 -3.21
C PRO A 11 -24.53 38.96 -2.83
N ARG A 12 -23.71 38.80 -1.79
CA ARG A 12 -22.59 39.68 -1.50
C ARG A 12 -21.30 38.98 -1.86
N GLU A 13 -20.82 39.24 -3.07
CA GLU A 13 -19.42 39.10 -3.41
C GLU A 13 -18.59 39.94 -2.44
N LYS A 14 -17.80 39.26 -1.61
CA LYS A 14 -16.64 39.87 -0.97
C LYS A 14 -15.43 39.08 -1.44
N SER A 15 -14.86 39.58 -2.52
CA SER A 15 -13.50 39.32 -2.99
C SER A 15 -12.50 39.60 -1.86
N LEU A 16 -12.19 38.58 -1.05
CA LEU A 16 -11.03 38.60 -0.17
C LEU A 16 -9.83 38.08 -0.96
N SER A 17 -9.14 39.07 -1.53
CA SER A 17 -7.83 38.98 -2.15
C SER A 17 -6.88 38.05 -1.40
N THR A 18 -6.38 37.08 -2.16
CA THR A 18 -5.21 36.24 -1.95
C THR A 18 -4.08 36.93 -1.16
N LYS A 19 -3.75 36.38 0.01
CA LYS A 19 -2.36 36.17 0.46
C LYS A 19 -2.31 34.88 1.28
N LYS A 20 -2.44 33.73 0.59
CA LYS A 20 -2.06 32.44 1.17
C LYS A 20 -0.53 32.40 1.15
N THR A 21 0.08 32.98 2.18
CA THR A 21 1.51 32.83 2.43
C THR A 21 1.74 31.35 2.68
N VAL A 22 2.13 30.63 1.63
CA VAL A 22 2.66 29.27 1.73
C VAL A 22 4.01 29.44 2.42
N HIS A 23 3.98 29.52 3.74
CA HIS A 23 5.17 29.37 4.55
C HIS A 23 5.61 27.93 4.30
N SER A 24 6.62 27.77 3.44
CA SER A 24 7.28 26.50 3.24
C SER A 24 7.83 26.07 4.59
N PHE A 25 7.09 25.22 5.29
CA PHE A 25 7.58 24.54 6.48
C PHE A 25 8.74 23.68 5.97
N LYS A 26 9.97 24.21 6.07
CA LYS A 26 11.19 23.40 5.99
C LYS A 26 11.15 22.53 7.23
N ILE A 27 10.45 21.41 7.10
CA ILE A 27 10.44 20.38 8.12
C ILE A 27 11.86 19.83 8.13
N ASP A 28 12.56 20.07 9.22
CA ASP A 28 13.84 19.44 9.48
C ASP A 28 13.57 17.94 9.68
N ASN A 29 13.80 17.18 8.61
CA ASN A 29 13.55 15.74 8.59
C ASN A 29 14.34 15.03 9.70
N ASP A 30 15.51 15.54 10.07
CA ASP A 30 16.36 14.93 11.09
C ASP A 30 15.73 15.07 12.48
N ALA A 31 15.12 16.22 12.78
CA ALA A 31 14.39 16.44 14.02
C ALA A 31 13.10 15.60 14.11
N LEU A 32 12.42 15.35 12.99
CA LEU A 32 11.28 14.43 12.94
C LEU A 32 11.70 12.98 13.12
N ILE A 33 12.78 12.55 12.45
CA ILE A 33 13.33 11.20 12.57
C ILE A 33 13.74 10.94 14.02
N ALA A 34 14.42 11.88 14.68
CA ALA A 34 14.79 11.75 16.09
C ALA A 34 13.56 11.58 17.00
N LYS A 35 12.51 12.39 16.81
CA LYS A 35 11.25 12.26 17.55
C LYS A 35 10.52 10.94 17.29
N LEU A 36 10.58 10.46 16.04
CA LEU A 36 9.98 9.19 15.64
C LEU A 36 10.71 8.02 16.30
N VAL A 37 12.05 8.01 16.23
CA VAL A 37 12.92 7.03 16.88
C VAL A 37 12.65 6.99 18.39
N ASP A 38 12.57 8.14 19.06
CA ASP A 38 12.26 8.20 20.49
C ASP A 38 10.89 7.62 20.82
N ALA A 39 9.87 7.92 20.01
CA ALA A 39 8.55 7.37 20.20
C ALA A 39 8.53 5.84 20.04
N PHE A 40 9.20 5.31 19.02
CA PHE A 40 9.25 3.86 18.79
C PHE A 40 10.17 3.11 19.75
N LYS A 41 11.24 3.76 20.24
CA LYS A 41 12.21 3.18 21.17
C LYS A 41 11.71 3.22 22.62
N TYR A 42 11.35 4.39 23.13
CA TYR A 42 11.07 4.58 24.56
C TYR A 42 9.59 4.47 24.92
N ARG A 43 8.67 4.82 24.01
CA ARG A 43 7.22 4.78 24.32
C ARG A 43 6.55 3.49 23.86
N ALA A 44 6.93 2.99 22.69
CA ALA A 44 6.34 1.78 22.13
C ALA A 44 7.16 0.51 22.42
N GLY A 45 8.46 0.63 22.72
CA GLY A 45 9.35 -0.52 22.91
C GLY A 45 9.45 -1.41 21.67
N LEU A 46 9.26 -0.85 20.47
CA LEU A 46 9.18 -1.59 19.21
C LEU A 46 10.51 -1.59 18.45
N LEU A 47 11.30 -0.52 18.60
CA LEU A 47 12.64 -0.38 18.01
C LEU A 47 13.70 -0.56 19.09
N ASN A 48 14.70 -1.38 18.82
CA ASN A 48 15.93 -1.44 19.61
C ASN A 48 17.10 -0.87 18.80
N GLU A 49 18.03 -0.22 19.49
CA GLU A 49 19.26 0.31 18.89
C GLU A 49 20.31 -0.81 18.81
N PHE A 50 20.81 -1.05 17.61
CA PHE A 50 21.84 -2.06 17.32
C PHE A 50 23.08 -1.35 16.75
N GLY A 51 23.88 -0.73 17.62
CA GLY A 51 25.09 0.00 17.26
C GLY A 51 24.83 1.48 16.94
N HIS A 52 25.84 2.17 16.38
CA HIS A 52 25.73 3.61 16.08
C HIS A 52 24.67 3.87 15.00
N ASN A 53 23.56 4.48 15.41
CA ASN A 53 22.49 4.98 14.55
C ASN A 53 21.79 3.92 13.66
N SER A 54 21.76 2.67 14.13
CA SER A 54 21.06 1.57 13.46
C SER A 54 19.95 1.05 14.37
N PHE A 55 18.74 0.94 13.83
CA PHE A 55 17.57 0.51 14.58
C PHE A 55 16.90 -0.69 13.93
N ARG A 56 16.50 -1.64 14.76
CA ARG A 56 15.78 -2.85 14.32
C ARG A 56 14.56 -3.09 15.18
N PHE A 57 13.51 -3.64 14.59
CA PHE A 57 12.43 -4.20 15.36
C PHE A 57 12.94 -5.35 16.23
N ILE A 58 12.43 -5.42 17.47
CA ILE A 58 12.83 -6.46 18.42
C ILE A 58 12.51 -7.85 17.89
N HIS A 59 11.36 -7.99 17.21
CA HIS A 59 10.90 -9.28 16.71
C HIS A 59 10.62 -9.25 15.21
N ARG A 60 11.18 -10.23 14.49
CA ARG A 60 11.04 -10.37 13.02
C ARG A 60 9.58 -10.49 12.60
N THR A 61 8.76 -11.25 13.34
CA THR A 61 7.34 -11.42 12.97
C THR A 61 6.56 -10.12 13.09
N PHE A 62 6.96 -9.20 13.96
CA PHE A 62 6.33 -7.89 14.06
C PHE A 62 6.65 -7.03 12.83
N GLN A 63 7.91 -7.08 12.37
CA GLN A 63 8.30 -6.46 11.11
C GLN A 63 7.53 -7.06 9.92
N GLU A 64 7.37 -8.38 9.86
CA GLU A 64 6.64 -9.06 8.79
C GLU A 64 5.14 -8.72 8.81
N TYR A 65 4.54 -8.61 10.00
CA TYR A 65 3.17 -8.14 10.18
C TYR A 65 3.00 -6.70 9.70
N LEU A 66 3.88 -5.78 10.12
CA LEU A 66 3.83 -4.39 9.69
C LEU A 66 4.04 -4.27 8.18
N ALA A 67 4.96 -5.06 7.61
CA ALA A 67 5.19 -5.11 6.17
C ALA A 67 3.94 -5.56 5.41
N GLY A 68 3.26 -6.61 5.86
CA GLY A 68 1.99 -7.06 5.25
C GLY A 68 0.88 -6.02 5.41
N LYS A 69 0.72 -5.45 6.59
CA LYS A 69 -0.27 -4.37 6.85
C LYS A 69 0.00 -3.15 5.97
N SER A 70 1.27 -2.82 5.75
CA SER A 70 1.69 -1.71 4.90
C SER A 70 1.36 -1.90 3.43
N ILE A 71 0.96 -3.09 2.97
CA ILE A 71 0.46 -3.33 1.60
C ILE A 71 -1.00 -2.89 1.47
N VAL A 72 -1.80 -3.13 2.51
CA VAL A 72 -3.24 -2.79 2.53
C VAL A 72 -3.46 -1.33 2.91
N TYR A 73 -2.65 -0.77 3.80
CA TYR A 73 -2.85 0.57 4.33
C TYR A 73 -1.70 1.52 4.01
N SER A 74 -2.05 2.80 3.80
CA SER A 74 -1.14 3.94 3.71
C SER A 74 -1.57 4.99 4.73
N TYR A 75 -0.69 5.36 5.66
CA TYR A 75 -0.97 6.37 6.70
C TYR A 75 -2.30 6.15 7.47
N GLY A 76 -2.73 4.90 7.65
CA GLY A 76 -3.97 4.55 8.34
C GLY A 76 -5.22 4.47 7.43
N THR A 77 -5.11 4.84 6.16
CA THR A 77 -6.17 4.71 5.17
C THR A 77 -5.96 3.45 4.31
N GLU A 78 -7.04 2.74 3.98
CA GLU A 78 -6.99 1.58 3.09
C GLU A 78 -6.67 2.04 1.65
N ARG A 79 -5.72 1.36 1.01
CA ARG A 79 -5.34 1.62 -0.38
C ARG A 79 -6.42 1.15 -1.34
N CYS A 80 -6.41 1.69 -2.56
CA CYS A 80 -7.31 1.22 -3.59
C CYS A 80 -6.91 -0.20 -4.09
N GLU A 81 -7.87 -0.94 -4.65
CA GLU A 81 -7.64 -2.31 -5.14
C GLU A 81 -6.43 -2.42 -6.07
N ASN A 82 -6.26 -1.46 -6.99
CA ASN A 82 -5.17 -1.49 -7.97
C ASN A 82 -3.80 -1.29 -7.30
N GLU A 83 -3.70 -0.41 -6.31
CA GLU A 83 -2.46 -0.21 -5.56
C GLU A 83 -2.09 -1.44 -4.73
N ILE A 84 -3.07 -2.10 -4.14
CA ILE A 84 -2.86 -3.35 -3.40
C ILE A 84 -2.39 -4.44 -4.36
N TYR A 85 -3.06 -4.60 -5.51
CA TYR A 85 -2.69 -5.54 -6.56
C TYR A 85 -1.24 -5.35 -7.02
N GLN A 86 -0.88 -4.13 -7.44
CA GLN A 86 0.47 -3.82 -7.92
C GLN A 86 1.52 -4.07 -6.84
N ASN A 87 1.22 -3.73 -5.58
CA ASN A 87 2.13 -4.00 -4.48
C ASN A 87 2.36 -5.49 -4.24
N ILE A 88 1.31 -6.32 -4.36
CA ILE A 88 1.41 -7.78 -4.23
C ILE A 88 2.18 -8.34 -5.42
N ASN A 89 1.81 -7.97 -6.65
CA ASN A 89 2.42 -8.48 -7.87
C ASN A 89 3.94 -8.24 -7.91
N ASN A 90 4.39 -7.04 -7.53
CA ASN A 90 5.81 -6.69 -7.48
C ASN A 90 6.61 -7.45 -6.40
N LYS A 91 5.94 -8.20 -5.52
CA LYS A 91 6.55 -8.89 -4.37
C LYS A 91 6.37 -10.40 -4.44
N ILE A 92 5.49 -10.89 -5.31
CA ILE A 92 5.35 -12.32 -5.60
C ILE A 92 6.67 -12.85 -6.17
N GLY A 93 7.06 -14.04 -5.73
CA GLY A 93 8.34 -14.67 -6.11
C GLY A 93 9.55 -14.21 -5.30
N ILE A 94 9.45 -13.13 -4.49
CA ILE A 94 10.56 -12.71 -3.63
C ILE A 94 10.50 -13.48 -2.29
N PRO A 95 11.52 -14.30 -1.94
CA PRO A 95 11.46 -15.20 -0.78
C PRO A 95 11.16 -14.48 0.55
N ASN A 96 11.75 -13.30 0.76
CA ASN A 96 11.58 -12.51 1.97
C ASN A 96 10.16 -11.95 2.14
N TRP A 97 9.36 -11.90 1.07
CA TRP A 97 8.00 -11.41 1.09
C TRP A 97 6.94 -12.48 1.31
N ARG A 98 7.32 -13.76 1.35
CA ARG A 98 6.36 -14.86 1.56
C ARG A 98 5.50 -14.67 2.80
N VAL A 99 6.13 -14.44 3.97
CA VAL A 99 5.40 -14.27 5.24
C VAL A 99 4.59 -12.96 5.26
N PRO A 100 5.15 -11.80 4.88
CA PRO A 100 4.34 -10.57 4.74
C PRO A 100 3.15 -10.68 3.79
N LEU A 101 3.29 -11.41 2.66
CA LEU A 101 2.19 -11.63 1.72
C LEU A 101 1.11 -12.53 2.33
N CYS A 102 1.48 -13.58 3.06
CA CYS A 102 0.51 -14.36 3.82
C CYS A 102 -0.27 -13.50 4.82
N MET A 103 0.41 -12.63 5.58
CA MET A 103 -0.23 -11.67 6.49
C MET A 103 -1.17 -10.71 5.74
N THR A 104 -0.78 -10.28 4.55
CA THR A 104 -1.60 -9.41 3.69
C THR A 104 -2.90 -10.12 3.31
N PHE A 105 -2.82 -11.36 2.83
CA PHE A 105 -4.00 -12.14 2.45
C PHE A 105 -4.92 -12.44 3.64
N GLU A 106 -4.37 -12.68 4.83
CA GLU A 106 -5.16 -12.82 6.05
C GLU A 106 -5.93 -11.52 6.39
N ILE A 107 -5.30 -10.35 6.24
CA ILE A 107 -5.96 -9.06 6.48
C ILE A 107 -7.10 -8.83 5.48
N LEU A 108 -6.89 -9.21 4.21
CA LEU A 108 -7.88 -9.07 3.14
C LEU A 108 -9.03 -10.08 3.28
N SER A 109 -8.81 -11.26 3.87
CA SER A 109 -9.84 -12.28 4.01
C SER A 109 -10.79 -12.07 5.20
N LYS A 110 -10.41 -11.22 6.17
CA LYS A 110 -11.12 -11.05 7.46
C LYS A 110 -12.44 -10.26 7.42
N SER A 111 -12.75 -9.50 6.38
CA SER A 111 -14.02 -8.75 6.31
C SER A 111 -14.82 -9.06 5.05
N ALA A 112 -16.15 -9.06 5.15
CA ALA A 112 -17.04 -9.37 4.02
C ALA A 112 -16.81 -8.44 2.81
N GLN A 113 -16.55 -7.15 3.08
CA GLN A 113 -16.28 -6.14 2.04
C GLN A 113 -14.90 -6.33 1.38
N ARG A 114 -13.90 -6.80 2.14
CA ARG A 114 -12.57 -7.15 1.60
C ARG A 114 -12.52 -8.52 0.97
N SER A 115 -13.47 -9.41 1.27
CA SER A 115 -13.56 -10.73 0.62
C SER A 115 -13.77 -10.62 -0.89
N THR A 116 -14.56 -9.64 -1.36
CA THR A 116 -14.72 -9.36 -2.79
C THR A 116 -13.43 -8.82 -3.41
N LEU A 117 -12.78 -7.86 -2.75
CA LEU A 117 -11.50 -7.31 -3.18
C LEU A 117 -10.42 -8.40 -3.25
N PHE A 118 -10.36 -9.26 -2.25
CA PHE A 118 -9.47 -10.41 -2.20
C PHE A 118 -9.71 -11.34 -3.39
N LYS A 119 -10.97 -11.72 -3.67
CA LYS A 119 -11.32 -12.55 -4.83
C LYS A 119 -10.91 -11.90 -6.15
N ASN A 120 -11.14 -10.60 -6.32
CA ASN A 120 -10.75 -9.85 -7.51
C ASN A 120 -9.23 -9.86 -7.71
N ILE A 121 -8.47 -9.64 -6.63
CA ILE A 121 -7.00 -9.67 -6.68
C ILE A 121 -6.50 -11.06 -7.06
N ILE A 122 -7.01 -12.12 -6.42
CA ILE A 122 -6.60 -13.49 -6.73
C ILE A 122 -6.95 -13.84 -8.17
N ALA A 123 -8.15 -13.49 -8.66
CA ALA A 123 -8.55 -13.72 -10.04
C ALA A 123 -7.61 -13.02 -11.05
N LYS A 124 -7.21 -11.77 -10.77
CA LYS A 124 -6.24 -11.04 -11.59
C LYS A 124 -4.87 -11.71 -11.59
N LEU A 125 -4.36 -12.11 -10.42
CA LEU A 125 -3.06 -12.77 -10.31
C LEU A 125 -3.02 -14.09 -11.09
N LEU A 126 -4.07 -14.91 -10.97
CA LEU A 126 -4.18 -16.18 -11.70
C LEU A 126 -4.28 -15.96 -13.21
N HIS A 127 -5.03 -14.95 -13.65
CA HIS A 127 -5.13 -14.61 -15.07
C HIS A 127 -3.76 -14.16 -15.63
N ASP A 128 -3.02 -13.32 -14.91
CA ASP A 128 -1.69 -12.86 -15.34
C ASP A 128 -0.67 -14.01 -15.41
N GLU A 129 -0.75 -14.99 -14.50
CA GLU A 129 0.08 -16.18 -14.54
C GLU A 129 -0.22 -17.05 -15.78
N GLN A 130 -1.51 -17.27 -16.09
CA GLN A 130 -1.92 -18.02 -17.28
C GLN A 130 -1.49 -17.34 -18.59
N VAL A 131 -1.62 -16.02 -18.67
CA VAL A 131 -1.17 -15.24 -19.84
C VAL A 131 0.35 -15.36 -20.01
N SER A 132 1.11 -15.33 -18.92
CA SER A 132 2.57 -15.44 -18.95
C SER A 132 3.01 -16.84 -19.41
N SER A 133 2.40 -17.89 -18.86
CA SER A 133 2.65 -19.29 -19.25
C SER A 133 2.30 -19.57 -20.72
N ASN A 134 1.20 -19.02 -21.23
CA ASN A 134 0.84 -19.14 -22.64
C ASN A 134 1.82 -18.43 -23.58
N ARG A 135 2.39 -17.28 -23.20
CA ARG A 135 3.40 -16.58 -24.00
C ARG A 135 4.71 -17.36 -24.11
N GLU A 136 5.16 -17.97 -23.02
CA GLU A 136 6.35 -18.82 -23.03
C GLU A 136 6.13 -20.07 -23.90
N SER A 137 4.96 -20.67 -23.82
CA SER A 137 4.57 -21.83 -24.64
C SER A 137 4.46 -21.48 -26.14
N SER A 138 4.00 -20.27 -26.47
CA SER A 138 3.88 -19.78 -27.85
C SER A 138 5.24 -19.47 -28.50
N THR A 139 6.28 -19.24 -27.69
CA THR A 139 7.63 -18.92 -28.17
C THR A 139 8.42 -20.18 -28.53
N LEU A 140 7.94 -21.37 -28.11
CA LEU A 140 8.57 -22.67 -28.38
C LEU A 140 8.10 -23.33 -29.69
N ILE A 141 7.57 -22.58 -30.66
CA ILE A 141 7.46 -23.07 -32.04
C ILE A 141 8.86 -23.00 -32.66
N VAL A 142 9.73 -23.92 -32.25
CA VAL A 142 10.99 -24.18 -32.93
C VAL A 142 10.62 -24.85 -34.26
N PRO A 143 11.01 -24.32 -35.43
CA PRO A 143 10.78 -25.02 -36.68
C PRO A 143 11.58 -26.33 -36.62
N PHE A 144 10.87 -27.46 -36.58
CA PHE A 144 11.44 -28.76 -36.81
C PHE A 144 11.92 -28.78 -38.27
N VAL A 145 13.20 -28.47 -38.47
CA VAL A 145 13.87 -28.67 -39.76
C VAL A 145 13.95 -30.19 -39.94
N ILE A 146 13.06 -30.72 -40.79
CA ILE A 146 13.21 -32.07 -41.33
C ILE A 146 14.46 -32.02 -42.21
N ILE A 147 15.56 -32.57 -41.71
CA ILE A 147 16.73 -32.88 -42.53
C ILE A 147 16.52 -34.31 -43.01
N ASP A 148 15.96 -34.46 -44.21
CA ASP A 148 16.06 -35.72 -44.94
C ASP A 148 17.52 -35.88 -45.40
N SER A 149 18.11 -37.05 -45.14
CA SER A 149 19.37 -37.53 -45.72
C SER A 149 19.18 -38.96 -46.20
#